data_AF-A0A9X1UVU5-F1
#
_entry.id   AF-A0A9X1UVU5-F1
#
_cell.length_a   1.000
_cell.length_b   1.000
_cell.length_c   1.000
_cell.angle_alpha   90.00
_cell.angle_beta   90.00
_cell.angle_gamma   90.00
#
_symmetry.space_group_name_H-M   'P 1'
#
loop_
_entity.id
_entity.type
_entity.pdbx_description
1 polymer ?
#
loop_
_entity_poly.entity_id
_entity_poly.type
_entity_poly.pdbx_seq_one_letter_code
_entity_poly.pdbx_strand_id
1 'polypeptide(L)'
;MKKYEWQGVPVKIDHVNIYVKESKKSPLYWYNYEVATQQDIAGDYAIVPALRVKHPESVFYIANHFGIGIHKLINGGWPNYNHFSFHKDDIKNVFEESGDYVWNRKNFDLIGYQEYEAERRKWQKKNFPKEVEEMDALRSTIIKRKS
;
A
#
# COMPACT_ATOMS: atom_id res chain seq x y z
N MET A 1 4.07 3.80 -25.77
CA MET A 1 3.75 4.14 -24.36
C MET A 1 2.85 3.05 -23.79
N LYS A 2 3.18 2.47 -22.62
CA LYS A 2 2.27 1.54 -21.95
C LYS A 2 1.02 2.32 -21.53
N LYS A 3 -0.17 1.83 -21.90
CA LYS A 3 -1.44 2.40 -21.43
C LYS A 3 -1.71 1.83 -20.05
N TYR A 4 -1.93 2.70 -19.06
CA TYR A 4 -2.33 2.30 -17.72
C TYR A 4 -3.85 2.32 -17.63
N GLU A 5 -4.41 1.32 -16.96
CA GLU A 5 -5.86 1.19 -16.81
C GLU A 5 -6.23 0.92 -15.36
N TRP A 6 -7.37 1.47 -14.95
CA TRP A 6 -8.02 1.13 -13.69
C TRP A 6 -9.40 0.57 -14.01
N GLN A 7 -9.63 -0.70 -13.67
CA GLN A 7 -10.89 -1.39 -13.96
C GLN A 7 -11.30 -1.32 -15.45
N GLY A 8 -10.31 -1.38 -16.35
CA GLY A 8 -10.51 -1.29 -17.81
C GLY A 8 -10.69 0.13 -18.34
N VAL A 9 -10.62 1.15 -17.49
CA VAL A 9 -10.67 2.56 -17.90
C VAL A 9 -9.26 3.13 -17.98
N PRO A 10 -8.88 3.79 -19.09
CA PRO A 10 -7.58 4.45 -19.19
C PRO A 10 -7.38 5.54 -18.12
N VAL A 11 -6.21 5.55 -17.49
CA VAL A 11 -5.85 6.54 -16.46
C VAL A 11 -4.51 7.21 -16.77
N LYS A 12 -4.32 8.43 -16.27
CA LYS A 12 -3.00 9.08 -16.20
C LYS A 12 -2.39 8.84 -14.83
N ILE A 13 -1.07 8.71 -14.76
CA ILE A 13 -0.36 8.54 -13.49
C ILE A 13 0.78 9.53 -13.35
N ASP A 14 1.03 9.95 -12.12
CA ASP A 14 2.29 10.59 -11.72
C ASP A 14 2.92 9.81 -10.57
N HIS A 15 4.24 9.74 -10.57
CA HIS A 15 5.02 9.17 -9.47
C HIS A 15 5.20 10.24 -8.39
N VAL A 16 4.82 9.91 -7.16
CA VAL A 16 4.83 10.82 -6.02
C VAL A 16 5.28 10.11 -4.76
N ASN A 17 5.70 10.88 -3.76
CA ASN A 17 5.88 10.42 -2.39
C ASN A 17 4.75 10.97 -1.52
N ILE A 18 4.18 10.14 -0.67
CA ILE A 18 3.08 10.52 0.22
C ILE A 18 3.54 10.41 1.66
N TYR A 19 3.42 11.51 2.40
CA TYR A 19 3.53 11.47 3.86
C TYR A 19 2.20 11.03 4.45
N VAL A 20 2.24 9.94 5.22
CA VAL A 20 1.09 9.36 5.89
C VAL A 20 1.31 9.24 7.39
N LYS A 21 0.23 9.35 8.16
CA LYS A 21 0.20 9.03 9.60
C LYS A 21 -0.58 7.75 9.82
N GLU A 22 -0.43 7.20 11.03
CA GLU A 22 -1.15 6.01 11.45
C GLU A 22 -2.67 6.23 11.40
N SER A 23 -3.37 5.28 10.79
CA SER A 23 -4.83 5.24 10.79
C SER A 23 -5.34 4.56 12.06
N LYS A 24 -5.81 5.35 13.03
CA LYS A 24 -6.42 4.84 14.27
C LYS A 24 -7.77 4.14 14.05
N LYS A 25 -8.46 4.45 12.95
CA LYS A 25 -9.74 3.82 12.59
C LYS A 25 -9.56 2.43 11.98
N SER A 26 -8.44 2.21 11.29
CA SER A 26 -8.15 0.96 10.58
C SER A 26 -6.71 0.52 10.88
N PRO A 27 -6.43 0.03 12.10
CA PRO A 27 -5.07 -0.23 12.58
C PRO A 27 -4.30 -1.25 11.74
N LEU A 28 -4.99 -2.20 11.10
CA LEU A 28 -4.39 -3.25 10.28
C LEU A 28 -3.96 -2.82 8.87
N TYR A 29 -4.18 -1.57 8.48
CA TYR A 29 -3.70 -1.10 7.19
C TYR A 29 -2.19 -1.26 7.06
N TRP A 30 -1.77 -1.67 5.86
CA TRP A 30 -0.39 -2.08 5.62
C TRP A 30 0.60 -0.94 5.92
N TYR A 31 0.24 0.32 5.64
CA TYR A 31 1.10 1.47 5.91
C TYR A 31 1.23 1.79 7.40
N ASN A 32 0.32 1.31 8.27
CA ASN A 32 0.49 1.50 9.72
C ASN A 32 1.69 0.71 10.25
N TYR A 33 2.02 -0.42 9.63
CA TYR A 33 3.27 -1.14 9.91
C TYR A 33 4.47 -0.25 9.59
N GLU A 34 4.50 0.35 8.39
CA GLU A 34 5.59 1.26 8.00
C GLU A 34 5.69 2.47 8.93
N VAL A 35 4.55 3.08 9.24
CA VAL A 35 4.45 4.22 10.15
C VAL A 35 5.05 3.88 11.52
N ALA A 36 4.74 2.71 12.08
CA ALA A 36 5.29 2.29 13.37
C ALA A 36 6.82 2.05 13.34
N THR A 37 7.41 1.81 12.15
CA THR A 37 8.86 1.65 12.01
C THR A 37 9.61 2.97 11.84
N GLN A 38 8.92 4.06 11.47
CA GLN A 38 9.51 5.37 11.22
C GLN A 38 9.04 6.36 12.31
N GLN A 39 9.99 6.78 13.16
CA GLN A 39 9.74 7.73 14.24
C GLN A 39 10.37 9.09 13.94
N ASP A 40 9.63 10.17 14.17
CA ASP A 40 10.13 11.56 14.22
C ASP A 40 9.57 12.25 15.47
N ILE A 41 10.16 13.40 15.81
CA ILE A 41 9.82 14.27 16.94
C ILE A 41 8.32 14.65 16.92
N ALA A 42 7.68 14.70 15.74
CA ALA A 42 6.26 15.01 15.55
C ALA A 42 5.31 13.78 15.61
N GLY A 43 5.81 12.62 16.04
CA GLY A 43 5.10 11.35 16.13
C GLY A 43 5.36 10.41 14.96
N ASP A 44 4.81 9.19 15.05
CA ASP A 44 4.98 8.14 14.05
C ASP A 44 4.42 8.57 12.68
N TYR A 45 5.20 8.34 11.62
CA TYR A 45 4.82 8.68 10.25
C TYR A 45 5.50 7.74 9.26
N ALA A 46 5.07 7.74 8.01
CA ALA A 46 5.82 7.12 6.92
C ALA A 46 5.78 8.00 5.68
N ILE A 47 6.90 8.03 4.94
CA ILE A 47 6.92 8.50 3.56
C ILE A 47 6.87 7.29 2.64
N VAL A 48 5.90 7.26 1.76
CA VAL A 48 5.61 6.11 0.90
C VAL A 48 5.67 6.51 -0.58
N PRO A 49 6.45 5.81 -1.42
CA PRO A 49 6.34 5.94 -2.87
C PRO A 49 4.96 5.46 -3.33
N ALA A 50 4.30 6.27 -4.15
CA ALA A 50 2.94 6.05 -4.61
C ALA A 50 2.73 6.52 -6.05
N LEU A 51 1.60 6.11 -6.62
CA LEU A 51 1.08 6.62 -7.87
C LEU A 51 -0.12 7.51 -7.56
N ARG A 52 -0.08 8.75 -8.06
CA ARG A 52 -1.26 9.60 -8.18
C ARG A 52 -2.00 9.18 -9.45
N VAL A 53 -3.12 8.49 -9.29
CA VAL A 53 -3.94 8.01 -10.40
C VAL A 53 -5.03 9.04 -10.68
N LYS A 54 -5.03 9.58 -11.91
CA LYS A 54 -6.02 10.52 -12.41
C LYS A 54 -7.01 9.77 -13.31
N HIS A 55 -8.11 9.35 -12.72
CA HIS A 55 -9.27 8.77 -13.40
C HIS A 55 -10.22 9.89 -13.87
N PRO A 56 -11.03 9.69 -14.91
CA PRO A 56 -11.96 10.72 -15.38
C PRO A 56 -12.90 11.28 -14.28
N GLU A 57 -13.29 10.44 -13.33
CA GLU A 57 -14.23 10.81 -12.27
C GLU A 57 -13.56 11.16 -10.93
N SER A 58 -12.28 10.82 -10.75
CA SER A 58 -11.65 10.92 -9.44
C SER A 58 -10.11 10.93 -9.50
N VAL A 59 -9.51 11.42 -8.43
CA VAL A 59 -8.08 11.27 -8.17
C VAL A 59 -7.90 10.47 -6.90
N PHE A 60 -7.08 9.43 -6.97
CA PHE A 60 -6.76 8.59 -5.82
C PHE A 60 -5.30 8.15 -5.87
N TYR A 61 -4.83 7.58 -4.76
CA TYR A 61 -3.42 7.24 -4.58
C TYR A 61 -3.26 5.76 -4.26
N ILE A 62 -2.32 5.13 -4.96
CA ILE A 62 -1.96 3.72 -4.74
C ILE A 62 -0.49 3.65 -4.33
N ALA A 63 -0.17 2.94 -3.26
CA ALA A 63 1.20 2.66 -2.89
C ALA A 63 1.90 1.93 -4.03
N ASN A 64 3.13 2.32 -4.30
CA ASN A 64 3.95 1.78 -5.36
C ASN A 64 5.27 1.19 -4.85
N HIS A 65 5.28 0.77 -3.58
CA HIS A 65 6.36 -0.06 -3.07
C HIS A 65 6.60 -1.23 -4.01
N PHE A 66 7.87 -1.49 -4.31
CA PHE A 66 8.26 -2.64 -5.13
C PHE A 66 7.59 -2.65 -6.53
N GLY A 67 7.11 -1.50 -7.03
CA GLY A 67 6.43 -1.40 -8.33
C GLY A 67 5.04 -2.05 -8.38
N ILE A 68 4.46 -2.43 -7.24
CA ILE A 68 3.18 -3.15 -7.20
C ILE A 68 2.02 -2.33 -7.76
N GLY A 69 2.03 -1.01 -7.57
CA GLY A 69 1.02 -0.10 -8.11
C GLY A 69 1.04 -0.09 -9.64
N ILE A 70 2.24 0.00 -10.22
CA ILE A 70 2.43 -0.07 -11.68
C ILE A 70 1.98 -1.42 -12.22
N HIS A 71 2.38 -2.53 -11.56
CA HIS A 71 1.97 -3.87 -11.97
C HIS A 71 0.44 -4.02 -12.00
N LYS A 72 -0.25 -3.50 -10.99
CA LYS A 72 -1.73 -3.49 -10.92
C LYS A 72 -2.37 -2.71 -12.06
N LEU A 73 -1.82 -1.56 -12.42
CA LEU A 73 -2.37 -0.73 -13.50
C LEU A 73 -2.12 -1.31 -14.89
N ILE A 74 -1.09 -2.13 -15.06
CA ILE A 74 -0.80 -2.80 -16.33
C ILE A 74 -1.67 -4.05 -16.49
N ASN A 75 -1.84 -4.84 -15.43
CA ASN A 75 -2.49 -6.14 -15.51
C ASN A 75 -3.97 -6.13 -15.07
N GLY A 76 -4.51 -4.95 -14.76
CA GLY A 76 -5.81 -4.80 -14.13
C GLY A 76 -5.74 -5.09 -12.63
N GLY A 77 -6.25 -4.18 -11.80
CA GLY A 77 -6.40 -4.43 -10.37
C GLY A 77 -7.31 -5.64 -10.14
N TRP A 78 -6.88 -6.60 -9.34
CA TRP A 78 -7.73 -7.73 -8.98
C TRP A 78 -8.83 -7.26 -8.00
N PRO A 79 -10.12 -7.53 -8.25
CA PRO A 79 -11.22 -7.04 -7.40
C PRO A 79 -11.21 -7.51 -5.92
N ASN A 80 -10.30 -8.41 -5.52
CA ASN A 80 -10.30 -9.06 -4.21
C ASN A 80 -9.03 -8.83 -3.36
N TYR A 81 -8.08 -8.01 -3.81
CA TYR A 81 -6.92 -7.66 -2.98
C TYR A 81 -7.18 -6.32 -2.30
N ASN A 82 -7.38 -6.35 -0.97
CA ASN A 82 -7.49 -5.17 -0.12
C ASN A 82 -6.42 -4.15 -0.55
N HIS A 83 -6.89 -3.01 -1.02
CA HIS A 83 -6.10 -2.12 -1.84
C HIS A 83 -4.96 -1.50 -1.02
N PHE A 84 -3.77 -1.47 -1.61
CA PHE A 84 -2.67 -0.59 -1.16
C PHE A 84 -3.02 0.87 -1.49
N SER A 85 -4.25 1.30 -1.21
CA SER A 85 -4.72 2.65 -1.40
C SER A 85 -4.62 3.41 -0.09
N PHE A 86 -4.37 4.70 -0.17
CA PHE A 86 -4.36 5.56 1.01
C PHE A 86 -5.74 6.14 1.25
N HIS A 87 -6.15 6.20 2.50
CA HIS A 87 -7.32 6.99 2.86
C HIS A 87 -6.94 8.47 2.82
N LYS A 88 -7.77 9.31 2.19
CA LYS A 88 -7.44 10.73 1.98
C LYS A 88 -7.13 11.46 3.30
N ASP A 89 -7.85 11.14 4.36
CA ASP A 89 -7.70 11.75 5.69
C ASP A 89 -6.34 11.44 6.36
N ASP A 90 -5.70 10.33 5.97
CA ASP A 90 -4.43 9.89 6.55
C ASP A 90 -3.22 10.49 5.79
N ILE A 91 -3.45 11.10 4.62
CA ILE A 91 -2.45 11.80 3.82
C ILE A 91 -2.28 13.22 4.37
N LYS A 92 -1.08 13.58 4.86
CA LYS A 92 -0.82 15.00 5.20
C LYS A 92 -0.31 15.79 4.03
N ASN A 93 0.63 15.22 3.28
CA ASN A 93 1.28 15.89 2.15
C ASN A 93 1.58 14.91 1.03
N VAL A 94 1.59 15.44 -0.19
CA VAL A 94 2.00 14.74 -1.41
C VAL A 94 3.12 15.55 -2.03
N PHE A 95 4.24 14.90 -2.30
CA PHE A 95 5.42 15.49 -2.91
C PHE A 95 5.64 14.83 -4.26
N GLU A 96 6.00 15.61 -5.28
CA GLU A 96 6.50 15.02 -6.51
C GLU A 96 7.83 14.31 -6.23
N GLU A 97 8.15 13.27 -6.99
CA GLU A 97 9.42 12.57 -6.86
C GLU A 97 10.55 13.51 -7.32
N SER A 98 11.07 14.33 -6.41
CA SER A 98 12.32 15.06 -6.59
C SER A 98 13.48 14.18 -6.14
N GLY A 99 14.65 14.34 -6.77
CA GLY A 99 15.85 13.52 -6.49
C GLY A 99 16.35 13.61 -5.04
N ASP A 100 15.83 14.54 -4.23
CA ASP A 100 16.28 14.81 -2.87
C ASP A 100 15.67 13.88 -1.81
N TYR A 101 14.54 13.23 -2.11
CA TYR A 101 13.94 12.22 -1.23
C TYR A 101 14.37 10.82 -1.67
N VAL A 102 15.61 10.47 -1.33
CA VAL A 102 16.12 9.10 -1.50
C VAL A 102 15.49 8.22 -0.42
N TRP A 103 14.26 7.78 -0.67
CA TRP A 103 13.76 6.62 0.06
C TRP A 103 14.68 5.45 -0.28
N ASN A 104 15.07 4.69 0.74
CA ASN A 104 15.80 3.44 0.58
C ASN A 104 14.94 2.50 -0.25
N ARG A 105 15.06 2.58 -1.59
CA ARG A 105 14.44 1.65 -2.53
C ARG A 105 15.04 0.29 -2.19
N LYS A 106 14.39 -0.46 -1.28
CA LYS A 106 14.79 -1.83 -0.95
C LYS A 106 14.91 -2.57 -2.29
N ASN A 107 16.09 -3.14 -2.54
CA ASN A 107 16.37 -3.83 -3.81
C ASN A 107 15.27 -4.86 -4.07
N PHE A 108 14.67 -4.75 -5.26
CA PHE A 108 13.43 -5.44 -5.60
C PHE A 108 13.73 -6.82 -6.18
N ASP A 109 13.71 -7.83 -5.32
CA ASP A 109 13.53 -9.22 -5.72
C ASP A 109 12.32 -9.84 -4.98
N LEU A 110 11.92 -11.03 -5.43
CA LEU A 110 10.79 -11.76 -4.85
C LEU A 110 11.02 -12.07 -3.35
N ILE A 111 12.26 -12.30 -2.97
CA ILE A 111 12.64 -12.68 -1.60
C ILE A 111 12.40 -11.51 -0.66
N GLY A 112 12.91 -10.32 -1.00
CA GLY A 112 12.73 -9.11 -0.20
C GLY A 112 11.26 -8.71 -0.05
N TYR A 113 10.44 -8.92 -1.09
CA TYR A 113 8.99 -8.72 -0.97
C TYR A 113 8.33 -9.73 -0.01
N GLN A 114 8.69 -11.01 -0.09
CA GLN A 114 8.17 -12.05 0.80
C GLN A 114 8.59 -11.81 2.25
N GLU A 115 9.83 -11.40 2.49
CA GLU A 115 10.34 -11.03 3.81
C GLU A 115 9.57 -9.84 4.38
N TYR A 116 9.40 -8.79 3.59
CA TYR A 116 8.64 -7.60 3.99
C TYR A 116 7.20 -7.93 4.38
N GLU A 117 6.50 -8.75 3.58
CA GLU A 117 5.16 -9.23 3.90
C GLU A 117 5.13 -10.11 5.17
N ALA A 118 6.18 -10.91 5.40
CA ALA A 118 6.30 -11.73 6.60
C ALA A 118 6.51 -10.88 7.86
N GLU A 119 7.36 -9.84 7.80
CA GLU A 119 7.56 -8.89 8.90
C GLU A 119 6.28 -8.13 9.22
N ARG A 120 5.60 -7.61 8.19
CA ARG A 120 4.28 -6.97 8.35
C ARG A 120 3.32 -7.88 9.07
N ARG A 121 3.23 -9.15 8.66
CA ARG A 121 2.34 -10.14 9.31
C ARG A 121 2.74 -10.41 10.75
N LYS A 122 4.04 -10.49 11.07
CA LYS A 122 4.53 -10.64 12.46
C LYS A 122 4.10 -9.45 13.30
N TRP A 123 4.25 -8.22 12.79
CA TRP A 123 3.79 -7.02 13.46
C TRP A 123 2.27 -7.03 13.69
N GLN A 124 1.46 -7.40 12.69
CA GLN A 124 0.01 -7.49 12.83
C GLN A 124 -0.39 -8.50 13.90
N LYS A 125 0.23 -9.69 13.92
CA LYS A 125 -0.04 -10.71 14.96
C LYS A 125 0.32 -10.25 16.36
N LYS A 126 1.41 -9.48 16.50
CA LYS A 126 1.86 -8.96 17.80
C LYS A 126 0.89 -7.89 18.34
N ASN A 127 0.45 -6.97 17.49
CA ASN A 127 -0.32 -5.80 17.93
C ASN A 127 -1.84 -6.01 17.89
N PHE A 128 -2.34 -6.84 16.95
CA PHE A 128 -3.76 -7.06 16.69
C PHE A 128 -4.08 -8.56 16.48
N PRO A 129 -3.77 -9.44 17.46
CA PRO A 129 -3.85 -10.89 17.28
C PRO A 129 -5.25 -11.40 16.91
N LYS A 130 -6.30 -10.90 17.57
CA LYS A 130 -7.70 -11.33 17.34
C LYS A 130 -8.17 -11.03 15.92
N GLU A 131 -7.89 -9.83 15.43
CA GLU A 131 -8.30 -9.42 14.08
C GLU A 131 -7.56 -10.22 13.00
N VAL A 132 -6.29 -10.58 13.24
CA VAL A 132 -5.54 -11.48 12.36
C VAL A 132 -6.14 -12.90 12.35
N GLU A 133 -6.55 -13.43 13.49
CA GLU A 133 -7.22 -14.74 13.59
C GLU A 133 -8.54 -14.75 12.79
N GLU A 134 -9.35 -13.71 12.94
CA GLU A 134 -10.61 -13.55 12.18
C GLU A 134 -10.35 -13.49 10.67
N MET A 135 -9.36 -12.70 10.24
CA MET A 135 -8.97 -12.62 8.82
C MET A 135 -8.48 -13.96 8.27
N ASP A 136 -7.69 -14.71 9.05
CA ASP A 136 -7.17 -16.01 8.64
C ASP A 136 -8.29 -17.06 8.56
N ALA A 137 -9.27 -17.05 9.49
CA ALA A 137 -10.46 -17.90 9.43
C ALA A 137 -11.31 -17.63 8.18
N LEU A 138 -11.49 -16.35 7.82
CA LEU A 138 -12.19 -15.96 6.60
C LEU A 138 -11.47 -16.47 5.34
N ARG A 139 -10.13 -16.34 5.28
CA ARG A 139 -9.33 -16.85 4.15
C ARG A 139 -9.48 -18.35 3.98
N SER A 140 -9.38 -19.12 5.07
CA SER A 140 -9.55 -20.58 5.02
C SER A 140 -10.94 -20.97 4.51
N THR A 141 -11.97 -20.21 4.87
CA THR A 141 -13.35 -20.45 4.40
C THR A 141 -13.49 -20.20 2.90
N ILE A 142 -12.86 -19.16 2.36
CA ILE A 142 -12.88 -18.85 0.92
C ILE A 142 -12.14 -19.92 0.11
N ILE A 143 -11.00 -20.40 0.60
CA ILE A 143 -10.21 -21.44 -0.07
C ILE A 143 -11.03 -22.74 -0.16
N LYS A 144 -11.66 -23.15 0.94
CA LYS A 144 -12.52 -24.34 0.98
C LYS A 144 -13.73 -24.28 0.04
N ARG A 145 -14.21 -23.08 -0.31
CA ARG A 145 -15.33 -22.90 -1.26
C ARG A 145 -14.91 -22.95 -2.72
N LYS A 146 -13.61 -22.85 -3.01
CA LYS A 146 -13.04 -22.88 -4.37
C LYS A 146 -12.42 -24.23 -4.73
N SER A 147 -12.13 -25.06 -3.74
CA SER A 147 -11.74 -26.47 -3.84
C SER A 147 -12.97 -27.37 -3.92
#